data_AF-A0A2M6USU1-F1
#
_entry.id   AF-A0A2M6USU1-F1
#
_cell.length_a   1.000
_cell.length_b   1.000
_cell.length_c   1.000
_cell.angle_alpha   90.00
_cell.angle_beta   90.00
_cell.angle_gamma   90.00
#
_symmetry.space_group_name_H-M   'P 1'
#
loop_
_entity.id
_entity.type
_entity.pdbx_description
1 polymer ?
#
loop_
_entity_poly.entity_id
_entity_poly.type
_entity_poly.pdbx_seq_one_letter_code
_entity_poly.pdbx_strand_id
1 'polypeptide(L)'
;MFIFTIFLIMFQMRGLVHTALSFIAGASGLACFFFFFGYLLQRHEATADEAGISLTLLLAIGEGVFSVCSLYAMWGYDALLYRLAPEGYELILFE
;
A
#
# COMPACT_ATOMS: atom_id res chain seq x y z
N MET A 1 -2.77 25.83 -18.82
CA MET A 1 -4.18 25.62 -18.44
C MET A 1 -4.46 24.15 -18.13
N PHE A 2 -4.34 23.23 -19.10
CA PHE A 2 -4.64 21.80 -18.88
C PHE A 2 -3.89 21.12 -17.72
N ILE A 3 -2.57 21.28 -17.62
CA ILE A 3 -1.73 20.70 -16.55
C ILE A 3 -2.15 21.22 -15.17
N PHE A 4 -2.50 22.50 -15.07
CA PHE A 4 -2.97 23.12 -13.84
C PHE A 4 -4.34 22.59 -13.40
N THR A 5 -5.25 22.33 -14.35
CA THR A 5 -6.54 21.67 -14.05
C THR A 5 -6.33 20.26 -13.52
N ILE A 6 -5.40 19.49 -14.09
CA ILE A 6 -5.04 18.15 -13.58
C ILE A 6 -4.49 18.25 -12.16
N PHE A 7 -3.57 19.19 -11.92
CA PHE A 7 -3.01 19.44 -10.59
C PHE A 7 -4.11 19.70 -9.55
N LEU A 8 -5.08 20.58 -9.85
CA LEU A 8 -6.18 20.89 -8.93
C LEU A 8 -7.05 19.68 -8.62
N ILE A 9 -7.39 18.86 -9.63
CA ILE A 9 -8.18 17.64 -9.44
C ILE A 9 -7.41 16.66 -8.53
N MET A 10 -6.13 16.45 -8.82
CA MET A 10 -5.29 15.58 -8.00
C MET A 10 -5.13 16.12 -6.57
N PHE A 11 -4.97 17.43 -6.41
CA PHE A 11 -4.80 18.05 -5.10
C PHE A 11 -6.06 17.88 -4.25
N GLN A 12 -7.25 18.10 -4.83
CA GLN A 12 -8.54 17.91 -4.15
C GLN A 12 -8.75 16.45 -3.72
N MET A 13 -8.27 15.49 -4.51
CA MET A 13 -8.39 14.05 -4.25
C MET A 13 -7.32 13.52 -3.29
N ARG A 14 -6.29 14.31 -2.93
CA ARG A 14 -5.14 13.86 -2.13
C ARG A 14 -5.57 13.17 -0.84
N GLY A 15 -6.42 13.82 -0.04
CA GLY A 15 -6.88 13.26 1.23
C GLY A 15 -7.62 11.94 1.07
N LEU A 16 -8.45 11.81 0.04
CA LEU A 16 -9.21 10.59 -0.25
C LEU A 16 -8.28 9.46 -0.71
N VAL A 17 -7.32 9.77 -1.59
CA VAL A 17 -6.33 8.80 -2.09
C VAL A 17 -5.45 8.30 -0.95
N HIS A 18 -4.96 9.20 -0.10
CA HIS A 18 -4.19 8.83 1.10
C HIS A 18 -5.01 7.98 2.06
N THR A 19 -6.25 8.36 2.36
CA THR A 19 -7.11 7.58 3.26
C THR A 19 -7.35 6.18 2.71
N ALA A 20 -7.68 6.06 1.42
CA ALA A 20 -7.92 4.78 0.77
C ALA A 20 -6.66 3.91 0.75
N LEU A 21 -5.52 4.45 0.35
CA LEU A 21 -4.25 3.72 0.29
C LEU A 21 -3.74 3.33 1.68
N SER A 22 -3.86 4.19 2.69
CA SER A 22 -3.52 3.86 4.07
C SER A 22 -4.39 2.74 4.62
N PHE A 23 -5.70 2.81 4.36
CA PHE A 23 -6.63 1.76 4.76
C PHE A 23 -6.29 0.43 4.10
N ILE A 24 -6.04 0.43 2.78
CA ILE A 24 -5.67 -0.76 2.02
C ILE A 24 -4.32 -1.32 2.52
N ALA A 25 -3.32 -0.47 2.71
CA ALA A 25 -2.01 -0.87 3.23
C ALA A 25 -2.13 -1.51 4.62
N GLY A 26 -2.93 -0.92 5.51
CA GLY A 26 -3.20 -1.44 6.84
C GLY A 26 -3.97 -2.76 6.82
N ALA A 27 -5.05 -2.86 6.02
CA ALA A 27 -5.84 -4.07 5.88
C ALA A 27 -5.02 -5.23 5.33
N SER A 28 -4.20 -4.96 4.31
CA SER A 28 -3.31 -5.95 3.71
C SER A 28 -2.17 -6.35 4.66
N GLY A 29 -1.62 -5.40 5.42
CA GLY A 29 -0.65 -5.71 6.48
C GLY A 29 -1.25 -6.61 7.58
N LEU A 30 -2.50 -6.37 7.98
CA LEU A 30 -3.23 -7.21 8.92
C LEU A 30 -3.48 -8.61 8.35
N ALA A 31 -3.90 -8.71 7.09
CA ALA A 31 -4.11 -9.98 6.40
C ALA A 31 -2.80 -10.78 6.30
N CYS A 32 -1.70 -10.13 5.92
CA CYS A 32 -0.35 -10.70 5.91
C CYS A 32 0.00 -11.30 7.26
N PHE A 33 -0.24 -10.58 8.35
CA PHE A 33 -0.02 -11.07 9.71
C PHE A 33 -0.82 -12.34 10.00
N PHE A 34 -2.13 -12.34 9.75
CA PHE A 34 -2.97 -13.51 9.99
C PHE A 34 -2.56 -14.73 9.15
N PHE A 35 -2.28 -14.54 7.86
CA PHE A 35 -1.84 -15.63 6.99
C PHE A 35 -0.46 -16.17 7.38
N PHE A 36 0.44 -15.30 7.84
CA PHE A 36 1.74 -15.72 8.33
C PHE A 36 1.64 -16.56 9.61
N PHE A 37 0.81 -16.15 10.58
CA PHE A 37 0.55 -16.96 11.77
C PHE A 37 -0.17 -18.27 11.44
N GLY A 38 -1.13 -18.22 10.50
CA GLY A 38 -1.78 -19.43 9.99
C GLY A 38 -0.79 -20.40 9.35
N TYR A 39 0.20 -19.90 8.62
CA TYR A 39 1.29 -20.73 8.10
C TYR A 39 2.14 -21.35 9.22
N LEU A 40 2.51 -20.59 10.26
CA LEU A 40 3.28 -21.12 11.38
C LEU A 40 2.53 -22.23 12.14
N LEU A 41 1.23 -22.06 12.35
CA LEU A 41 0.34 -23.08 12.94
C LEU A 41 0.28 -24.32 12.06
N GLN A 42 0.04 -24.15 10.76
CA GLN A 42 -0.01 -25.25 9.79
C GLN A 42 1.32 -26.03 9.77
N ARG A 43 2.46 -25.35 9.80
CA ARG A 43 3.77 -25.98 9.82
C ARG A 43 4.06 -26.72 11.13
N HIS A 44 3.53 -26.25 12.25
CA HIS A 44 3.67 -26.93 13.54
C HIS A 44 2.90 -28.25 13.58
N GLU A 45 1.76 -28.33 12.89
CA GLU A 45 0.91 -29.54 12.82
C GLU A 45 1.35 -30.52 11.72
N ALA A 46 2.04 -30.06 10.69
CA ALA A 46 2.51 -30.89 9.58
C ALA A 46 3.71 -31.77 9.98
N THR A 47 3.63 -33.08 9.71
CA THR A 47 4.79 -33.98 9.74
C THR A 47 5.76 -33.60 8.61
N ALA A 48 7.06 -33.66 8.88
CA ALA A 48 8.15 -32.99 8.16
C ALA A 48 8.28 -33.22 6.62
N ASP A 49 7.40 -34.01 6.00
CA ASP A 49 7.48 -34.44 4.59
C ASP A 49 6.62 -33.59 3.61
N GLU A 50 5.77 -32.69 4.11
CA GLU A 50 4.95 -31.77 3.28
C GLU A 50 5.56 -30.35 3.16
N ALA A 51 6.88 -30.25 3.00
CA ALA A 51 7.62 -28.99 2.93
C ALA A 51 7.47 -28.23 1.59
N GLY A 52 6.26 -28.18 1.04
CA GLY A 52 5.89 -27.32 -0.09
C GLY A 52 5.60 -25.88 0.34
N ILE A 53 5.68 -24.93 -0.60
CA ILE A 53 5.13 -23.58 -0.39
C ILE A 53 3.62 -23.74 -0.18
N SER A 54 3.15 -23.55 1.06
CA SER A 54 1.73 -23.59 1.35
C SER A 54 1.03 -22.37 0.75
N LEU A 55 -0.24 -22.55 0.38
CA LEU A 55 -1.10 -21.46 -0.07
C LEU A 55 -1.14 -20.31 0.95
N THR A 56 -1.11 -20.63 2.24
CA THR A 56 -1.07 -19.67 3.36
C THR A 56 0.19 -18.80 3.35
N LEU A 57 1.37 -19.38 3.07
CA LEU A 57 2.61 -18.63 2.92
C LEU A 57 2.55 -17.71 1.69
N LEU A 58 2.05 -18.21 0.57
CA LEU A 58 1.95 -17.44 -0.67
C LEU A 58 1.03 -16.22 -0.50
N LEU A 59 -0.11 -16.41 0.18
CA LEU A 59 -1.03 -15.32 0.52
C LEU A 59 -0.38 -14.31 1.47
N ALA A 60 0.34 -14.76 2.50
CA ALA A 60 1.05 -13.85 3.39
C ALA A 60 2.06 -12.96 2.63
N ILE A 61 2.86 -13.55 1.73
CA ILE A 61 3.81 -12.80 0.91
C ILE A 61 3.09 -11.83 -0.03
N GLY A 62 2.02 -12.29 -0.69
CA GLY A 62 1.22 -11.46 -1.61
C GLY A 62 0.65 -10.23 -0.91
N GLU A 63 0.05 -10.41 0.26
CA GLU A 63 -0.46 -9.32 1.08
C GLU A 63 0.67 -8.40 1.59
N GLY A 64 1.80 -8.95 2.02
CA GLY A 64 2.97 -8.15 2.39
C GLY A 64 3.45 -7.23 1.26
N VAL A 65 3.57 -7.76 0.04
CA VAL A 65 3.95 -6.99 -1.15
C VAL A 65 2.88 -5.94 -1.48
N PHE A 66 1.61 -6.30 -1.41
CA PHE A 66 0.51 -5.39 -1.73
C PHE A 66 0.42 -4.21 -0.74
N SER A 67 0.65 -4.46 0.56
CA SER A 67 0.76 -3.41 1.58
C SER A 67 1.88 -2.42 1.26
N VAL A 68 3.08 -2.92 0.93
CA VAL A 68 4.23 -2.08 0.56
C VAL A 68 3.96 -1.29 -0.73
N CYS A 69 3.39 -1.93 -1.76
CA CYS A 69 3.00 -1.24 -3.00
C CYS A 69 2.00 -0.11 -2.75
N SER A 70 1.07 -0.27 -1.80
CA SER A 70 0.09 0.75 -1.44
C SER A 70 0.75 1.98 -0.80
N LEU A 71 1.76 1.77 0.05
CA LEU A 71 2.58 2.85 0.62
C LEU A 71 3.42 3.56 -0.45
N TYR A 72 4.01 2.81 -1.39
CA TYR A 72 4.72 3.39 -2.53
C TYR A 72 3.81 4.19 -3.45
N ALA A 73 2.58 3.72 -3.70
CA ALA A 73 1.61 4.44 -4.50
C ALA A 73 1.22 5.78 -3.84
N MET A 74 1.12 5.82 -2.51
CA MET A 74 0.86 7.03 -1.75
C MET A 74 2.01 8.04 -1.89
N TRP A 75 3.25 7.59 -1.71
CA TRP A 75 4.43 8.41 -1.94
C TRP A 75 4.54 8.90 -3.39
N GLY A 76 4.26 8.03 -4.36
CA GLY A 76 4.26 8.36 -5.77
C GLY A 76 3.21 9.43 -6.12
N TYR A 77 2.05 9.38 -5.47
CA TYR A 77 1.00 10.38 -5.62
C TYR A 77 1.47 11.77 -5.15
N ASP A 78 2.10 11.84 -3.99
CA ASP A 78 2.64 13.08 -3.43
C ASP A 78 3.80 13.62 -4.29
N ALA A 79 4.71 12.76 -4.75
CA ALA A 79 5.79 13.15 -5.66
C ALA A 79 5.25 13.69 -7.00
N LEU A 80 4.17 13.09 -7.51
CA LEU A 80 3.50 13.54 -8.72
C LEU A 80 2.86 14.92 -8.50
N LEU A 81 2.17 15.13 -7.38
CA LEU A 81 1.61 16.44 -7.01
C LEU A 81 2.67 17.53 -6.94
N TYR A 82 3.81 17.26 -6.32
CA TYR A 82 4.92 18.21 -6.28
C TYR A 82 5.45 18.57 -7.67
N ARG A 83 5.59 17.58 -8.55
CA ARG A 83 6.09 17.82 -9.91
C ARG A 83 5.12 18.61 -10.76
N LEU A 84 3.82 18.50 -10.49
CA LEU A 84 2.75 19.22 -11.17
C LEU A 84 2.45 20.59 -10.56
N ALA A 85 3.06 20.94 -9.43
CA ALA A 85 2.83 22.19 -8.75
C ALA A 85 3.25 23.39 -9.63
N PRO A 86 2.39 24.41 -9.79
CA PRO A 86 2.77 25.63 -10.47
C PRO A 86 3.83 26.42 -9.68
N GLU A 87 4.65 27.20 -10.37
CA GLU A 87 5.69 28.02 -9.75
C GLU A 87 5.07 28.97 -8.71
N GLY A 88 5.59 28.93 -7.47
CA GLY A 88 5.10 29.73 -6.35
C GLY A 88 4.02 29.08 -5.48
N TYR A 89 3.58 27.85 -5.78
CA TYR A 89 2.70 27.08 -4.89
C TYR A 89 3.52 26.32 -3.85
N GLU A 90 3.43 26.75 -2.58
CA GLU A 90 3.96 25.98 -1.46
C GLU A 90 2.98 24.85 -1.09
N LEU A 91 3.35 23.63 -1.45
CA LEU A 91 2.67 22.41 -1.03
C LEU A 91 3.09 22.08 0.41
N ILE A 92 2.28 22.48 1.39
CA ILE A 92 2.44 22.04 2.78
C ILE A 92 1.96 20.58 2.83
N LEU A 93 2.90 19.63 2.76
CA LEU A 93 2.58 18.20 2.76
C LEU A 93 2.32 17.59 4.14
N PHE A 94 2.67 18.32 5.19
CA PHE A 94 2.57 17.91 6.59
C PHE A 94 1.47 18.71 7.28
N GLU A 95 0.25 18.20 7.25
CA GLU A 95 -0.76 18.42 8.30
C GLU A 95 -1.08 17.07 8.94
#